data_AF-A0A1U7NMZ2-F1
#
_entry.id   AF-A0A1U7NMZ2-F1
#
_cell.length_a   1.000
_cell.length_b   1.000
_cell.length_c   1.000
_cell.angle_alpha   90.00
_cell.angle_beta   90.00
_cell.angle_gamma   90.00
#
_symmetry.space_group_name_H-M   'P 1'
#
loop_
_entity.id
_entity.type
_entity.pdbx_description
1 polymer ?
#
loop_
_entity_poly.entity_id
_entity_poly.type
_entity_poly.pdbx_seq_one_letter_code
_entity_poly.pdbx_strand_id
1 'polypeptide(L)'
;MKIKKVAFNPNRMRYRKYRLLFWMMLLFAALSIYASFDYQVWYGVGWAILFLVLALFCQRKTKILKSGLEGEEKTATLLRKLPKEYTVYSTIPLEVEGARSEIDLLVISVYGLYVVEVKNHHGAIYGKKNQTTWRQERGKSIKYFKNPLKQLSQEINLLSKTLNSFHIHVPIQGCVFFSNVKRLRVDTNDVLMNDDLLLEKIQQERVPIIKKSEIRKIKRVLR
;
A
#
# COMPACT_ATOMS: atom_id res chain seq x y z
N MET A 1 12.07 -2.61 27.12
CA MET A 1 11.82 -1.89 25.85
C MET A 1 11.39 -2.89 24.77
N LYS A 2 10.09 -3.01 24.46
CA LYS A 2 9.64 -3.91 23.38
C LYS A 2 9.95 -3.24 22.04
N ILE A 3 10.99 -3.70 21.36
CA ILE A 3 11.24 -3.36 19.96
C ILE A 3 9.97 -3.78 19.21
N LYS A 4 9.15 -2.81 18.78
CA LYS A 4 8.09 -3.09 17.80
C LYS A 4 8.83 -3.64 16.58
N LYS A 5 8.76 -4.97 16.36
CA LYS A 5 9.06 -5.52 15.04
C LYS A 5 8.18 -4.70 14.09
N VAL A 6 8.81 -3.86 13.28
CA VAL A 6 8.10 -3.16 12.21
C VAL A 6 7.43 -4.27 11.42
N ALA A 7 6.10 -4.28 11.41
CA ALA A 7 5.33 -5.27 10.66
C ALA A 7 5.90 -5.33 9.23
N PHE A 8 5.98 -6.55 8.69
CA PHE A 8 6.56 -6.82 7.39
C PHE A 8 5.79 -6.05 6.32
N ASN A 9 6.32 -4.89 5.89
CA ASN A 9 5.78 -4.07 4.80
C ASN A 9 6.66 -4.26 3.54
N PRO A 10 6.27 -5.12 2.58
CA PRO A 10 6.88 -5.27 1.27
C PRO A 10 7.26 -3.96 0.56
N ASN A 11 6.41 -2.93 0.60
CA ASN A 11 6.69 -1.64 -0.05
C ASN A 11 7.84 -0.90 0.65
N ARG A 12 7.90 -0.92 1.98
CA ARG A 12 9.00 -0.35 2.79
C ARG A 12 10.32 -1.10 2.58
N MET A 13 10.27 -2.43 2.45
CA MET A 13 11.43 -3.27 2.12
C MET A 13 11.98 -2.92 0.73
N ARG A 14 11.10 -2.86 -0.28
CA ARG A 14 11.47 -2.45 -1.64
C ARG A 14 12.04 -1.03 -1.67
N TYR A 15 11.47 -0.10 -0.91
CA TYR A 15 11.97 1.27 -0.79
C TYR A 15 13.41 1.29 -0.26
N ARG A 16 13.68 0.57 0.84
CA ARG A 16 15.03 0.45 1.40
C ARG A 16 16.00 -0.19 0.41
N LYS A 17 15.58 -1.26 -0.28
CA LYS A 17 16.39 -1.93 -1.32
C LYS A 17 16.76 -0.97 -2.45
N TYR A 18 15.80 -0.29 -3.07
CA TYR A 18 16.10 0.65 -4.16
C TYR A 18 16.90 1.86 -3.70
N ARG A 19 16.69 2.33 -2.46
CA ARG A 19 17.49 3.40 -1.86
C ARG A 19 18.93 2.97 -1.62
N LEU A 20 19.17 1.74 -1.16
CA LEU A 20 20.51 1.18 -1.01
C LEU A 20 21.19 1.02 -2.38
N LEU A 21 20.49 0.40 -3.35
CA LEU A 21 20.99 0.23 -4.70
C LEU A 21 21.34 1.58 -5.36
N PHE A 22 20.55 2.63 -5.13
CA PHE A 22 20.86 3.97 -5.61
C PHE A 22 22.24 4.45 -5.12
N TRP A 23 22.53 4.34 -3.82
CA TRP A 23 23.82 4.72 -3.27
C TRP A 23 24.96 3.84 -3.76
N MET A 24 24.73 2.53 -3.91
CA MET A 24 25.72 1.61 -4.49
C MET A 24 26.06 1.98 -5.94
N MET A 25 25.07 2.36 -6.76
CA MET A 25 25.32 2.79 -8.14
C MET A 25 26.12 4.09 -8.19
N LEU A 26 25.87 5.04 -7.28
CA LEU A 26 26.69 6.26 -7.20
C LEU A 26 28.13 5.96 -6.78
N LEU A 27 28.32 5.03 -5.83
CA LEU A 27 29.66 4.58 -5.43
C LEU A 27 30.40 3.94 -6.61
N PHE A 28 29.76 3.03 -7.35
CA PHE A 28 30.39 2.42 -8.53
C PHE A 28 30.70 3.42 -9.63
N ALA A 29 29.82 4.40 -9.88
CA ALA A 29 30.11 5.47 -10.81
C ALA A 29 31.38 6.25 -10.41
N ALA A 30 31.51 6.59 -9.12
CA ALA A 30 32.69 7.30 -8.60
C ALA A 30 33.97 6.46 -8.71
N LEU A 31 33.91 5.16 -8.38
CA LEU A 31 35.05 4.24 -8.52
C LEU A 31 35.47 4.05 -9.99
N SER A 32 34.51 3.98 -10.92
CA SER A 32 34.80 3.91 -12.35
C SER A 32 35.51 5.17 -12.86
N ILE A 33 35.11 6.35 -12.37
CA ILE A 33 35.78 7.62 -12.70
C ILE A 33 37.20 7.63 -12.13
N TYR A 34 37.37 7.26 -10.85
CA TYR A 34 38.67 7.19 -10.20
C TYR A 34 39.65 6.28 -10.96
N ALA A 35 39.23 5.07 -11.30
CA ALA A 35 40.03 4.13 -12.08
C ALA A 35 40.35 4.67 -13.50
N SER A 36 39.41 5.39 -14.12
CA SER A 36 39.63 6.04 -15.42
C SER A 36 40.83 7.01 -15.38
N PHE A 37 40.94 7.79 -14.30
CA PHE A 37 42.05 8.73 -14.09
C PHE A 37 43.36 8.01 -13.80
N ASP A 38 43.34 7.03 -12.90
CA ASP A 38 44.55 6.29 -12.45
C ASP A 38 45.24 5.55 -13.59
N TYR A 39 44.46 4.89 -14.45
CA TYR A 39 44.98 4.10 -15.57
C TYR A 39 45.00 4.85 -16.91
N GLN A 40 44.59 6.13 -16.94
CA GLN A 40 44.51 6.96 -18.16
C GLN A 40 43.70 6.31 -19.31
N VAL A 41 42.64 5.55 -18.96
CA VAL A 41 41.76 4.86 -19.92
C VAL A 41 40.38 5.49 -19.97
N TRP A 42 39.76 5.54 -21.15
CA TRP A 42 38.44 6.15 -21.34
C TRP A 42 37.25 5.22 -21.01
N TYR A 43 37.48 3.91 -20.89
CA TYR A 43 36.39 2.94 -20.62
C TYR A 43 35.69 3.17 -19.27
N GLY A 44 36.37 3.78 -18.29
CA GLY A 44 35.78 4.13 -16.99
C GLY A 44 34.64 5.14 -17.10
N VAL A 45 34.69 6.05 -18.08
CA VAL A 45 33.62 7.01 -18.36
C VAL A 45 32.34 6.30 -18.81
N GLY A 46 32.46 5.29 -19.69
CA GLY A 46 31.32 4.51 -20.16
C GLY A 46 30.60 3.77 -19.02
N TRP A 47 31.36 3.12 -18.13
CA TRP A 47 30.81 2.47 -16.94
C TRP A 47 30.17 3.46 -15.97
N ALA A 48 30.77 4.63 -15.77
CA ALA A 48 30.20 5.68 -14.93
C ALA A 48 28.83 6.13 -15.45
N ILE A 49 28.70 6.36 -16.77
CA ILE A 49 27.42 6.70 -17.39
C ILE A 49 26.37 5.59 -17.17
N LEU A 50 26.75 4.32 -17.36
CA LEU A 50 25.85 3.19 -17.10
C LEU A 50 25.35 3.19 -15.66
N PHE A 51 26.24 3.32 -14.68
CA PHE A 51 25.87 3.34 -13.27
C PHE A 51 25.00 4.56 -12.91
N LEU A 52 25.25 5.72 -13.51
CA LEU A 52 24.38 6.90 -13.35
C LEU A 52 22.96 6.64 -13.89
N VAL A 53 22.82 6.00 -15.05
CA VAL A 53 21.51 5.62 -15.60
C VAL A 53 20.78 4.65 -14.65
N LEU A 54 21.47 3.65 -14.11
CA LEU A 54 20.91 2.72 -13.12
C LEU A 54 20.53 3.42 -11.81
N ALA A 55 21.32 4.40 -11.37
CA ALA A 55 21.00 5.23 -10.22
C ALA A 55 19.70 6.02 -10.44
N LEU A 56 19.55 6.68 -11.60
CA LEU A 56 18.31 7.39 -11.95
C LEU A 56 17.09 6.47 -11.97
N PHE A 57 17.23 5.25 -12.49
CA PHE A 57 16.18 4.24 -12.42
C PHE A 57 15.80 3.89 -10.97
N CYS A 58 16.78 3.62 -10.11
CA CYS A 58 16.56 3.33 -8.69
C CYS A 58 15.90 4.51 -7.95
N GLN A 59 16.32 5.74 -8.28
CA GLN A 59 15.73 6.96 -7.73
C GLN A 59 14.25 7.10 -8.11
N ARG A 60 13.90 6.84 -9.38
CA ARG A 60 12.50 6.84 -9.84
C ARG A 60 11.65 5.83 -9.07
N LYS A 61 12.14 4.59 -8.90
CA LYS A 61 11.44 3.55 -8.12
C LYS A 61 11.27 3.96 -6.65
N THR A 62 12.30 4.54 -6.06
CA THR A 62 12.29 5.05 -4.68
C THR A 62 11.23 6.14 -4.48
N LYS A 63 11.12 7.10 -5.42
CA LYS A 63 10.10 8.16 -5.37
C LYS A 63 8.68 7.60 -5.44
N ILE A 64 8.43 6.62 -6.33
CA ILE A 64 7.11 5.97 -6.46
C ILE A 64 6.72 5.26 -5.16
N LEU A 65 7.62 4.45 -4.59
CA LEU A 65 7.35 3.72 -3.35
C LEU A 65 7.16 4.66 -2.16
N LYS A 66 7.98 5.71 -2.07
CA LYS A 66 7.82 6.74 -1.02
C LYS A 66 6.45 7.40 -1.09
N SER A 67 6.01 7.79 -2.29
CA SER A 67 4.68 8.37 -2.49
C SER A 67 3.57 7.41 -2.06
N GLY A 68 3.66 6.11 -2.38
CA GLY A 68 2.70 5.10 -1.92
C GLY A 68 2.58 5.08 -0.40
N LEU A 69 3.71 4.91 0.29
CA LEU A 69 3.79 4.87 1.76
C LEU A 69 3.28 6.17 2.42
N GLU A 70 3.55 7.33 1.83
CA GLU A 70 3.01 8.61 2.32
C GLU A 70 1.49 8.68 2.18
N GLY A 71 0.91 8.07 1.15
CA GLY A 71 -0.54 7.98 0.99
C GLY A 71 -1.17 7.10 2.05
N GLU A 72 -0.60 5.91 2.28
CA GLU A 72 -1.03 4.98 3.32
C GLU A 72 -1.00 5.64 4.71
N GLU A 73 0.10 6.32 5.08
CA GLU A 73 0.23 6.97 6.39
C GLU A 73 -0.72 8.17 6.57
N LYS A 74 -0.96 8.95 5.50
CA LYS A 74 -1.95 10.04 5.54
C LYS A 74 -3.36 9.50 5.78
N THR A 75 -3.77 8.45 5.06
CA THR A 75 -5.07 7.82 5.26
C THR A 75 -5.16 7.17 6.65
N ALA A 76 -4.09 6.52 7.14
CA ALA A 76 -4.05 6.00 8.51
C ALA A 76 -4.27 7.10 9.55
N THR A 77 -3.63 8.26 9.36
CA THR A 77 -3.76 9.42 10.25
C THR A 77 -5.17 10.01 10.22
N LEU A 78 -5.81 10.06 9.05
CA LEU A 78 -7.21 10.44 8.91
C LEU A 78 -8.12 9.48 9.70
N LEU A 79 -7.98 8.16 9.48
CA LEU A 79 -8.83 7.16 10.12
C LEU A 79 -8.61 7.07 11.63
N ARG A 80 -7.44 7.46 12.16
CA ARG A 80 -7.21 7.55 13.61
C ARG A 80 -8.05 8.64 14.30
N LYS A 81 -8.70 9.53 13.54
CA LYS A 81 -9.68 10.50 14.07
C LYS A 81 -11.06 9.90 14.32
N LEU A 82 -11.30 8.65 13.89
CA LEU A 82 -12.55 7.95 14.17
C LEU A 82 -12.78 7.83 15.70
N PRO A 83 -14.04 7.66 16.14
CA PRO A 83 -14.38 7.45 17.54
C PRO A 83 -13.63 6.28 18.18
N LYS A 84 -13.55 6.27 19.52
CA LYS A 84 -12.79 5.29 20.32
C LYS A 84 -13.22 3.82 20.11
N GLU A 85 -14.41 3.60 19.57
CA GLU A 85 -14.94 2.28 19.22
C GLU A 85 -14.20 1.66 18.03
N TYR A 86 -13.47 2.46 17.25
CA TYR A 86 -12.70 2.05 16.09
C TYR A 86 -11.20 2.01 16.43
N THR A 87 -10.51 0.94 16.00
CA THR A 87 -9.05 0.83 16.08
C THR A 87 -8.48 0.62 14.69
N VAL A 88 -7.55 1.48 14.28
CA VAL A 88 -6.88 1.38 12.98
C VAL A 88 -5.56 0.64 13.11
N TYR A 89 -5.38 -0.35 12.24
CA TYR A 89 -4.14 -1.09 12.03
C TYR A 89 -3.66 -0.87 10.61
N SER A 90 -2.34 -0.84 10.41
CA SER A 90 -1.70 -0.65 9.12
C SER A 90 -0.72 -1.78 8.85
N THR A 91 -0.57 -2.20 7.59
CA THR A 91 0.39 -3.25 7.20
C THR A 91 0.11 -4.56 7.95
N ILE A 92 -1.00 -5.21 7.59
CA ILE A 92 -1.32 -6.54 8.13
C ILE A 92 -0.98 -7.59 7.08
N PRO A 93 0.11 -8.37 7.27
CA PRO A 93 0.41 -9.48 6.38
C PRO A 93 -0.61 -10.60 6.58
N LEU A 94 -1.06 -11.18 5.48
CA LEU A 94 -1.93 -12.35 5.44
C LEU A 94 -1.25 -13.46 4.67
N GLU A 95 -1.28 -14.67 5.20
CA GLU A 95 -0.80 -15.88 4.53
C GLU A 95 -1.72 -17.05 4.86
N VAL A 96 -2.37 -17.60 3.82
CA VAL A 96 -3.26 -18.76 3.93
C VAL A 96 -3.01 -19.66 2.73
N GLU A 97 -2.73 -20.95 2.97
CA GLU A 97 -2.55 -21.96 1.90
C GLU A 97 -1.49 -21.53 0.84
N GLY A 98 -0.43 -20.85 1.28
CA GLY A 98 0.62 -20.32 0.39
C GLY A 98 0.26 -19.03 -0.36
N ALA A 99 -1.00 -18.60 -0.33
CA ALA A 99 -1.40 -17.30 -0.87
C ALA A 99 -1.05 -16.18 0.13
N ARG A 100 -0.32 -15.17 -0.35
CA ARG A 100 0.13 -14.03 0.45
C ARG A 100 -0.52 -12.73 -0.03
N SER A 101 -0.97 -11.91 0.91
CA SER A 101 -1.36 -10.53 0.67
C SER A 101 -0.98 -9.66 1.86
N GLU A 102 -1.13 -8.35 1.70
CA GLU A 102 -0.96 -7.37 2.76
C GLU A 102 -2.17 -6.46 2.74
N ILE A 103 -2.84 -6.28 3.88
CA ILE A 103 -3.85 -5.24 4.02
C ILE A 103 -3.14 -3.94 4.34
N ASP A 104 -3.36 -2.92 3.52
CA ASP A 104 -2.86 -1.56 3.74
C ASP A 104 -3.36 -1.01 5.09
N LEU A 105 -4.70 -0.95 5.26
CA LEU A 105 -5.36 -0.49 6.47
C LEU A 105 -6.55 -1.38 6.84
N LEU A 106 -6.63 -1.75 8.12
CA LEU A 106 -7.76 -2.44 8.70
C LEU A 106 -8.32 -1.64 9.87
N VAL A 107 -9.60 -1.33 9.80
CA VAL A 107 -10.35 -0.76 10.92
C VAL A 107 -11.09 -1.89 11.62
N ILE A 108 -10.89 -2.02 12.93
CA ILE A 108 -11.59 -2.98 13.79
C ILE A 108 -12.50 -2.21 14.73
N SER A 109 -13.79 -2.54 14.74
CA SER A 109 -14.77 -1.93 15.63
C SER A 109 -15.69 -2.98 16.29
N VAL A 110 -16.59 -2.53 17.16
CA VAL A 110 -17.69 -3.37 17.68
C VAL A 110 -18.76 -3.68 16.61
N TYR A 111 -18.75 -2.96 15.49
CA TYR A 111 -19.71 -3.08 14.40
C TYR A 111 -19.25 -4.04 13.31
N GLY A 112 -17.95 -4.32 13.21
CA GLY A 112 -17.39 -5.07 12.10
C GLY A 112 -15.93 -4.74 11.83
N LEU A 113 -15.37 -5.41 10.82
CA LEU A 113 -14.05 -5.15 10.27
C LEU A 113 -14.18 -4.42 8.95
N TYR A 114 -13.28 -3.48 8.70
CA TYR A 114 -13.30 -2.66 7.49
C TYR A 114 -11.91 -2.58 6.87
N VAL A 115 -11.74 -3.14 5.67
CA VAL A 115 -10.49 -3.11 4.91
C VAL A 115 -10.48 -1.87 4.01
N VAL A 116 -9.39 -1.10 4.05
CA VAL A 116 -9.21 0.08 3.19
C VAL A 116 -7.95 -0.11 2.37
N GLU A 117 -8.14 -0.32 1.07
CA GLU A 117 -7.07 -0.44 0.07
C GLU A 117 -6.68 0.96 -0.42
N VAL A 118 -5.43 1.40 -0.21
CA VAL A 118 -5.04 2.80 -0.42
C VAL A 118 -4.25 2.97 -1.71
N LYS A 119 -4.74 3.81 -2.63
CA LYS A 119 -4.04 4.17 -3.87
C LYS A 119 -3.68 5.65 -3.90
N ASN A 120 -2.40 5.97 -3.76
CA ASN A 120 -1.89 7.32 -3.97
C ASN A 120 -1.60 7.58 -5.46
N HIS A 121 -2.65 7.77 -6.26
CA HIS A 121 -2.53 8.06 -7.69
C HIS A 121 -3.05 9.45 -8.01
N HIS A 122 -2.23 10.24 -8.72
CA HIS A 122 -2.62 11.56 -9.20
C HIS A 122 -3.26 11.51 -10.59
N GLY A 123 -4.00 12.55 -10.95
CA GLY A 123 -4.63 12.68 -12.27
C GLY A 123 -6.04 12.09 -12.31
N ALA A 124 -6.46 11.59 -13.47
CA ALA A 124 -7.77 10.99 -13.66
C ALA A 124 -7.67 9.46 -13.71
N ILE A 125 -8.59 8.78 -13.03
CA ILE A 125 -8.67 7.31 -12.96
C ILE A 125 -9.98 6.86 -13.61
N TYR A 126 -9.86 5.85 -14.48
CA TYR A 126 -10.97 5.25 -15.20
C TYR A 126 -10.90 3.74 -15.05
N GLY A 127 -12.02 3.13 -14.73
CA GLY A 127 -12.09 1.69 -14.59
C GLY A 127 -13.50 1.20 -14.36
N LYS A 128 -13.70 -0.10 -14.57
CA LYS A 128 -14.94 -0.80 -14.23
C LYS A 128 -14.66 -1.94 -13.27
N LYS A 129 -15.63 -2.30 -12.43
CA LYS A 129 -15.52 -3.36 -11.41
C LYS A 129 -15.03 -4.68 -12.02
N ASN A 130 -15.54 -5.05 -13.19
CA ASN A 130 -15.23 -6.33 -13.82
C ASN A 130 -13.91 -6.35 -14.62
N GLN A 131 -13.28 -5.19 -14.86
CA GLN A 131 -12.03 -5.11 -15.60
C GLN A 131 -10.83 -5.67 -14.81
N THR A 132 -9.86 -6.26 -15.50
CA THR A 132 -8.59 -6.72 -14.91
C THR A 132 -7.63 -5.57 -14.64
N THR A 133 -7.63 -4.57 -15.52
CA THR A 133 -6.77 -3.39 -15.44
C THR A 133 -7.58 -2.12 -15.57
N TRP A 134 -7.11 -1.07 -14.90
CA TRP A 134 -7.65 0.28 -14.94
C TRP A 134 -6.66 1.23 -15.59
N ARG A 135 -7.17 2.37 -16.03
CA ARG A 135 -6.41 3.40 -16.74
C ARG A 135 -6.23 4.63 -15.85
N GLN A 136 -5.00 5.14 -15.82
CA GLN A 136 -4.63 6.42 -15.22
C GLN A 136 -4.19 7.39 -16.31
N GLU A 137 -4.73 8.60 -16.29
CA GLU A 137 -4.32 9.72 -17.14
C GLU A 137 -3.66 10.82 -16.30
N ARG A 138 -2.45 11.22 -16.70
CA ARG A 138 -1.69 12.33 -16.10
C ARG A 138 -1.21 13.27 -17.21
N GLY A 139 -2.02 14.28 -17.52
CA GLY A 139 -1.78 15.14 -18.68
C GLY A 139 -1.84 14.29 -19.96
N LYS A 140 -0.76 14.28 -20.74
CA LYS A 140 -0.65 13.47 -21.97
C LYS A 140 -0.22 12.01 -21.72
N SER A 141 0.15 11.66 -20.48
CA SER A 141 0.64 10.31 -20.15
C SER A 141 -0.52 9.39 -19.74
N ILE A 142 -0.60 8.23 -20.37
CA ILE A 142 -1.52 7.15 -20.02
C ILE A 142 -0.75 5.98 -19.43
N LYS A 143 -1.23 5.46 -18.30
CA LYS A 143 -0.68 4.26 -17.67
C LYS A 143 -1.79 3.31 -17.28
N TYR A 144 -1.57 2.01 -17.48
CA TYR A 144 -2.45 0.96 -16.98
C TYR A 144 -1.90 0.33 -15.70
N PHE A 145 -2.80 -0.04 -14.80
CA PHE A 145 -2.47 -0.71 -13.53
C PHE A 145 -3.55 -1.75 -13.19
N LYS A 146 -3.23 -2.69 -12.30
CA LYS A 146 -4.19 -3.72 -11.87
C LYS A 146 -5.39 -3.08 -11.17
N ASN A 147 -6.58 -3.63 -11.41
CA ASN A 147 -7.80 -3.18 -10.74
C ASN A 147 -7.68 -3.35 -9.21
N PRO A 148 -7.76 -2.26 -8.43
CA PRO A 148 -7.62 -2.31 -6.97
C PRO A 148 -8.79 -3.04 -6.28
N LEU A 149 -9.97 -3.10 -6.88
CA LEU A 149 -11.10 -3.85 -6.32
C LEU A 149 -10.85 -5.36 -6.32
N LYS A 150 -10.08 -5.87 -7.28
CA LYS A 150 -9.67 -7.29 -7.29
C LYS A 150 -8.68 -7.58 -6.16
N GLN A 151 -7.79 -6.63 -5.88
CA GLN A 151 -6.86 -6.72 -4.75
C GLN A 151 -7.62 -6.71 -3.42
N LEU A 152 -8.53 -5.73 -3.23
CA LEU A 152 -9.39 -5.64 -2.06
C LEU A 152 -10.21 -6.92 -1.82
N SER A 153 -10.82 -7.47 -2.87
CA SER A 153 -11.59 -8.71 -2.80
C SER A 153 -10.73 -9.90 -2.34
N GLN A 154 -9.50 -10.00 -2.84
CA GLN A 154 -8.53 -11.02 -2.42
C GLN A 154 -8.14 -10.85 -0.95
N GLU A 155 -7.88 -9.62 -0.50
CA GLU A 155 -7.52 -9.33 0.89
C GLU A 155 -8.65 -9.66 1.87
N ILE A 156 -9.89 -9.26 1.55
CA ILE A 156 -11.07 -9.60 2.35
C ILE A 156 -11.25 -11.11 2.44
N ASN A 157 -11.10 -11.83 1.33
CA ASN A 157 -11.20 -13.29 1.30
C ASN A 157 -10.11 -13.94 2.17
N LEU A 158 -8.85 -13.51 2.04
CA LEU A 158 -7.76 -14.03 2.87
C LEU A 158 -7.97 -13.72 4.34
N LEU A 159 -8.40 -12.50 4.70
CA LEU A 159 -8.71 -12.13 6.08
C LEU A 159 -9.84 -13.01 6.64
N SER A 160 -10.90 -13.22 5.87
CA SER A 160 -12.01 -14.10 6.23
C SER A 160 -11.52 -15.52 6.50
N LYS A 161 -10.73 -16.12 5.57
CA LYS A 161 -10.12 -17.43 5.77
C LYS A 161 -9.22 -17.48 7.02
N THR A 162 -8.40 -16.47 7.23
CA THR A 162 -7.54 -16.36 8.43
C THR A 162 -8.37 -16.33 9.70
N LEU A 163 -9.50 -15.61 9.75
CA LEU A 163 -10.34 -15.56 10.95
C LEU A 163 -11.15 -16.84 11.15
N ASN A 164 -11.65 -17.44 10.07
CA ASN A 164 -12.41 -18.69 10.09
C ASN A 164 -11.58 -19.86 10.64
N SER A 165 -10.28 -19.92 10.37
CA SER A 165 -9.40 -20.97 10.95
C SER A 165 -9.26 -20.88 12.48
N PHE A 166 -9.65 -19.76 13.08
CA PHE A 166 -9.73 -19.59 14.53
C PHE A 166 -11.18 -19.58 15.05
N HIS A 167 -12.16 -20.00 14.25
CA HIS A 167 -13.59 -19.97 14.58
C HIS A 167 -14.07 -18.55 14.96
N ILE A 168 -13.71 -17.56 14.15
CA ILE A 168 -14.16 -16.18 14.28
C ILE A 168 -14.94 -15.82 13.02
N HIS A 169 -16.23 -15.53 13.17
CA HIS A 169 -17.13 -15.23 12.06
C HIS A 169 -17.71 -13.83 12.26
N VAL A 170 -17.10 -12.85 11.60
CA VAL A 170 -17.43 -11.43 11.71
C VAL A 170 -17.60 -10.83 10.33
N PRO A 171 -18.50 -9.86 10.15
CA PRO A 171 -18.63 -9.19 8.86
C PRO A 171 -17.37 -8.37 8.56
N ILE A 172 -16.91 -8.52 7.32
CA ILE A 172 -15.77 -7.80 6.78
C ILE A 172 -16.28 -7.04 5.56
N GLN A 173 -16.22 -5.72 5.64
CA GLN A 173 -16.49 -4.83 4.53
C GLN A 173 -15.17 -4.20 4.04
N GLY A 174 -15.21 -3.49 2.92
CA GLY A 174 -14.06 -2.69 2.53
C GLY A 174 -14.31 -1.78 1.35
N CYS A 175 -13.35 -0.90 1.10
CA CYS A 175 -13.36 0.04 -0.01
C CYS A 175 -11.95 0.28 -0.55
N VAL A 176 -11.89 0.83 -1.75
CA VAL A 176 -10.66 1.39 -2.32
C VAL A 176 -10.67 2.90 -2.11
N PHE A 177 -9.61 3.45 -1.53
CA PHE A 177 -9.47 4.87 -1.29
C PHE A 177 -8.33 5.49 -2.12
N PHE A 178 -8.65 6.46 -2.96
CA PHE A 178 -7.67 7.22 -3.74
C PHE A 178 -7.31 8.55 -3.07
N SER A 179 -6.17 8.60 -2.38
CA SER A 179 -5.78 9.73 -1.52
C SER A 179 -5.25 10.99 -2.24
N ASN A 180 -5.16 11.00 -3.57
CA ASN A 180 -4.57 12.11 -4.34
C ASN A 180 -5.12 12.21 -5.78
N VAL A 181 -6.25 11.59 -6.04
CA VAL A 181 -6.86 11.59 -7.38
C VAL A 181 -7.59 12.90 -7.64
N LYS A 182 -7.54 13.40 -8.88
CA LYS A 182 -8.26 14.61 -9.29
C LYS A 182 -9.64 14.32 -9.85
N ARG A 183 -9.80 13.17 -10.50
CA ARG A 183 -11.06 12.74 -11.12
C ARG A 183 -11.16 11.22 -11.08
N LEU A 184 -12.31 10.72 -10.65
CA LEU A 184 -12.60 9.30 -10.63
C LEU A 184 -13.82 9.03 -11.52
N ARG A 185 -13.69 8.08 -12.47
CA ARG A 185 -14.80 7.60 -13.30
C ARG A 185 -14.85 6.08 -13.24
N VAL A 186 -15.69 5.59 -12.33
CA VAL A 186 -15.87 4.17 -12.03
C VAL A 186 -17.36 3.84 -11.89
N ASP A 187 -17.72 2.57 -12.05
CA ASP A 187 -19.09 2.06 -12.05
C ASP A 187 -19.51 1.45 -10.69
N THR A 188 -18.90 1.90 -9.59
CA THR A 188 -19.19 1.39 -8.24
C THR A 188 -19.01 2.48 -7.17
N ASN A 189 -19.73 2.33 -6.07
CA ASN A 189 -19.64 3.17 -4.87
C ASN A 189 -18.58 2.69 -3.87
N ASP A 190 -17.91 1.56 -4.14
CA ASP A 190 -16.86 0.99 -3.28
C ASP A 190 -15.50 1.68 -3.45
N VAL A 191 -15.44 2.74 -4.25
CA VAL A 191 -14.21 3.46 -4.60
C VAL A 191 -14.40 4.93 -4.28
N LEU A 192 -13.56 5.43 -3.39
CA LEU A 192 -13.73 6.74 -2.76
C LEU A 192 -12.52 7.62 -3.07
N MET A 193 -12.75 8.93 -3.14
CA MET A 193 -11.71 9.94 -3.33
C MET A 193 -11.82 11.14 -2.38
N ASN A 194 -12.80 11.12 -1.47
CA ASN A 194 -13.06 12.19 -0.52
C ASN A 194 -12.96 11.63 0.90
N ASP A 195 -12.29 12.38 1.79
CA ASP A 195 -12.02 11.99 3.17
C ASP A 195 -13.29 11.82 4.00
N ASP A 196 -14.26 12.72 3.86
CA ASP A 196 -15.54 12.69 4.57
C ASP A 196 -16.37 11.48 4.15
N LEU A 197 -16.45 11.20 2.83
CA LEU A 197 -17.13 10.01 2.33
C LEU A 197 -16.48 8.71 2.84
N LEU A 198 -15.15 8.68 3.01
CA LEU A 198 -14.45 7.54 3.60
C LEU A 198 -14.87 7.32 5.06
N LEU A 199 -14.90 8.40 5.85
CA LEU A 199 -15.29 8.33 7.26
C LEU A 199 -16.77 7.93 7.40
N GLU A 200 -17.67 8.56 6.64
CA GLU A 200 -19.09 8.23 6.59
C GLU A 200 -19.32 6.77 6.23
N LYS A 201 -18.61 6.26 5.21
CA LYS A 201 -18.73 4.88 4.76
C LYS A 201 -18.33 3.88 5.85
N ILE A 202 -17.24 4.15 6.57
CA ILE A 202 -16.78 3.29 7.69
C ILE A 202 -17.76 3.35 8.88
N GLN A 203 -18.42 4.49 9.09
CA GLN A 203 -19.36 4.71 10.19
C GLN A 203 -20.83 4.42 9.83
N GLN A 204 -21.08 3.86 8.65
CA GLN A 204 -22.42 3.51 8.17
C GLN A 204 -23.08 2.47 9.10
N GLU A 205 -22.30 1.50 9.59
CA GLU A 205 -22.77 0.49 10.55
C GLU A 205 -22.71 1.02 11.98
N ARG A 206 -23.84 0.97 12.69
CA ARG A 206 -23.97 1.48 14.07
C ARG A 206 -24.52 0.48 15.08
N VAL A 207 -24.85 -0.73 14.64
CA VAL A 207 -25.36 -1.79 15.52
C VAL A 207 -24.21 -2.65 16.01
N PRO A 208 -23.88 -2.67 17.32
CA PRO A 208 -22.76 -3.44 17.84
C PRO A 208 -23.09 -4.94 17.77
N ILE A 209 -22.24 -5.69 17.09
CA ILE A 209 -22.41 -7.14 16.86
C ILE A 209 -21.21 -7.97 17.33
N ILE A 210 -20.04 -7.35 17.57
CA ILE A 210 -18.83 -8.03 18.03
C ILE A 210 -18.59 -7.75 19.52
N LYS A 211 -18.47 -8.81 20.33
CA LYS A 211 -18.15 -8.69 21.75
C LYS A 211 -16.70 -8.25 21.96
N LYS A 212 -16.43 -7.49 23.04
CA LYS A 212 -15.07 -7.05 23.41
C LYS A 212 -14.06 -8.20 23.59
N SER A 213 -14.51 -9.38 24.02
CA SER A 213 -13.68 -10.60 24.12
C SER A 213 -13.21 -11.07 22.74
N GLU A 214 -14.10 -11.05 21.75
CA GLU A 214 -13.83 -11.47 20.39
C GLU A 214 -12.92 -10.47 19.66
N ILE A 215 -13.11 -9.16 19.85
CA ILE A 215 -12.16 -8.12 19.38
C ILE A 215 -10.74 -8.40 19.91
N ARG A 216 -10.59 -8.78 21.18
CA ARG A 216 -9.29 -9.14 21.76
C ARG A 216 -8.70 -10.39 21.10
N LYS A 217 -9.53 -11.37 20.74
CA LYS A 217 -9.13 -12.58 20.00
C LYS A 217 -8.66 -12.22 18.59
N ILE A 218 -9.42 -11.42 17.84
CA ILE A 218 -9.07 -10.92 16.50
C ILE A 218 -7.72 -10.19 16.54
N LYS A 219 -7.55 -9.26 17.47
CA LYS A 219 -6.30 -8.50 17.65
C LYS A 219 -5.10 -9.39 17.99
N ARG A 220 -5.31 -10.59 18.52
CA ARG A 220 -4.24 -11.56 18.80
C ARG A 220 -3.90 -12.39 17.57
N VAL A 221 -4.90 -12.78 16.79
CA VAL A 221 -4.72 -13.54 15.54
C VAL A 221 -3.97 -12.71 14.49
N LEU A 222 -4.25 -11.41 14.41
CA LEU A 222 -3.69 -10.52 13.40
C LEU A 222 -2.36 -9.85 13.79
N ARG A 223 -1.73 -10.28 14.89
CA ARG A 223 -0.52 -9.66 15.46
C ARG A 223 0.72 -10.53 15.27
#